data_AF-A0A3D1V099-F1
#
_entry.id   AF-A0A3D1V099-F1
#
_cell.length_a   1.000
_cell.length_b   1.000
_cell.length_c   1.000
_cell.angle_alpha   90.00
_cell.angle_beta   90.00
_cell.angle_gamma   90.00
#
_symmetry.space_group_name_H-M   'P 1'
#
loop_
_entity.id
_entity.type
_entity.pdbx_description
1 polymer ?
#
loop_
_entity_poly.entity_id
_entity_poly.type
_entity_poly.pdbx_seq_one_letter_code
_entity_poly.pdbx_strand_id
1 'polypeptide(L)'
;MKKKLFTGIALAASLFVSAADTDLTLQENWKLANIKKGCEAKFQKNEDGSLTLTTNSPVCYLTHRLQFNKEKMLRIEGTIESSDTYMAKLYFNDSSGRLIYTDQFHIVPETGTELAEATTGNETLLKVKDASKWKKGQSIAVGKGGELPNQHLYMARKGITAITPKEGYWEVSLKQPWGGKYPAGTALRQMFFNDGKLLINQYRLPVKTQTLSYTLQNEFTDKNEPNKWFQGAASAGLTIIMTGKSSEKSLKLTNLKIKEIEGNW
;
A
#
# COMPACT_ATOMS: atom_id res chain seq x y z
N MET A 1 -21.16 11.15 -57.65
CA MET A 1 -20.20 10.45 -56.77
C MET A 1 -19.07 11.40 -56.36
N LYS A 2 -18.97 11.71 -55.06
CA LYS A 2 -17.76 11.84 -54.22
C LYS A 2 -18.04 12.80 -53.06
N LYS A 3 -18.36 12.21 -51.91
CA LYS A 3 -18.27 12.82 -50.58
C LYS A 3 -16.82 13.24 -50.33
N LYS A 4 -16.59 14.39 -49.69
CA LYS A 4 -15.62 14.52 -48.59
C LYS A 4 -16.09 15.60 -47.60
N LEU A 5 -16.59 15.11 -46.46
CA LEU A 5 -16.49 15.75 -45.15
C LEU A 5 -15.01 15.98 -44.83
N PHE A 6 -14.64 17.09 -44.20
CA PHE A 6 -13.72 17.05 -43.06
C PHE A 6 -14.08 18.14 -42.05
N THR A 7 -14.42 17.62 -40.88
CA THR A 7 -14.72 18.21 -39.58
C THR A 7 -13.61 19.14 -39.11
N GLY A 8 -13.96 20.38 -38.77
CA GLY A 8 -13.12 21.27 -37.98
C GLY A 8 -12.99 20.74 -36.56
N ILE A 9 -11.76 20.57 -36.10
CA ILE A 9 -11.41 20.13 -34.76
C ILE A 9 -11.76 21.28 -33.80
N ALA A 10 -12.80 21.08 -32.98
CA ALA A 10 -12.97 21.88 -31.77
C ALA A 10 -11.85 21.48 -30.80
N LEU A 11 -10.85 22.33 -30.63
CA LEU A 11 -9.97 22.27 -29.47
C LEU A 11 -10.84 22.57 -28.24
N ALA A 12 -11.34 21.52 -27.59
CA ALA A 12 -11.79 21.63 -26.22
C ALA A 12 -10.54 21.89 -25.37
N ALA A 13 -10.24 23.15 -25.12
CA ALA A 13 -9.33 23.54 -24.07
C ALA A 13 -9.93 23.00 -22.76
N SER A 14 -9.38 21.89 -22.27
CA SER A 14 -9.64 21.41 -20.93
C SER A 14 -9.17 22.51 -19.97
N LEU A 15 -10.13 23.27 -19.45
CA LEU A 15 -9.92 24.17 -18.34
C LEU A 15 -9.30 23.34 -17.21
N PHE A 16 -8.02 23.55 -16.93
CA PHE A 16 -7.39 23.07 -15.72
C PHE A 16 -8.00 23.87 -14.57
N VAL A 17 -9.07 23.33 -13.97
CA VAL A 17 -9.48 23.74 -12.64
C VAL A 17 -8.31 23.39 -11.73
N SER A 18 -7.64 24.39 -11.17
CA SER A 18 -6.76 24.18 -10.02
C SER A 18 -7.59 23.43 -8.98
N ALA A 19 -7.27 22.17 -8.68
CA ALA A 19 -8.12 21.36 -7.84
C ALA A 19 -8.16 21.98 -6.43
N ALA A 20 -9.34 22.51 -6.10
CA ALA A 20 -9.70 22.96 -4.77
C ALA A 20 -9.45 21.84 -3.75
N ASP A 21 -9.15 22.21 -2.51
CA ASP A 21 -9.09 21.32 -1.35
C ASP A 21 -10.18 20.23 -1.45
N THR A 22 -9.76 18.97 -1.50
CA THR A 22 -10.71 17.85 -1.52
C THR A 22 -11.22 17.63 -0.10
N ASP A 23 -12.51 17.88 0.11
CA ASP A 23 -13.18 17.65 1.39
C ASP A 23 -13.56 16.18 1.56
N LEU A 24 -12.82 15.46 2.40
CA LEU A 24 -13.07 14.05 2.70
C LEU A 24 -14.18 13.86 3.76
N THR A 25 -14.89 14.91 4.15
CA THR A 25 -16.16 14.82 4.89
C THR A 25 -17.38 14.75 3.96
N LEU A 26 -17.17 14.58 2.65
CA LEU A 26 -18.20 14.34 1.64
C LEU A 26 -18.15 12.88 1.18
N GLN A 27 -19.29 12.21 1.13
CA GLN A 27 -19.34 10.76 0.85
C GLN A 27 -18.92 10.42 -0.58
N GLU A 28 -19.18 11.30 -1.54
CA GLU A 28 -18.87 11.14 -2.95
C GLU A 28 -17.35 11.08 -3.22
N ASN A 29 -16.55 11.59 -2.29
CA ASN A 29 -15.10 11.50 -2.34
C ASN A 29 -14.58 10.15 -1.84
N TRP A 30 -15.44 9.23 -1.40
CA TRP A 30 -15.05 7.92 -0.92
C TRP A 30 -15.60 6.81 -1.79
N LYS A 31 -14.74 5.85 -2.12
CA LYS A 31 -15.15 4.53 -2.58
C LYS A 31 -15.19 3.57 -1.40
N LEU A 32 -16.37 3.01 -1.14
CA LEU A 32 -16.56 1.95 -0.17
C LEU A 32 -16.25 0.58 -0.79
N ALA A 33 -15.53 -0.28 -0.07
CA ALA A 33 -15.19 -1.62 -0.52
C ALA A 33 -15.09 -2.63 0.65
N ASN A 34 -15.00 -3.90 0.28
CA ASN A 34 -14.79 -5.03 1.20
C ASN A 34 -15.90 -5.24 2.24
N ILE A 35 -17.15 -4.88 1.92
CA ILE A 35 -18.31 -5.18 2.74
C ILE A 35 -18.66 -6.66 2.59
N LYS A 36 -18.70 -7.40 3.70
CA LYS A 36 -19.09 -8.82 3.70
C LYS A 36 -20.53 -8.97 3.21
N LYS A 37 -20.81 -10.03 2.44
CA LYS A 37 -22.18 -10.36 2.01
C LYS A 37 -23.13 -10.44 3.23
N GLY A 38 -24.26 -9.73 3.15
CA GLY A 38 -25.24 -9.64 4.23
C GLY A 38 -24.95 -8.58 5.29
N CYS A 39 -23.82 -7.85 5.18
CA CYS A 39 -23.53 -6.68 6.00
C CYS A 39 -23.92 -5.39 5.26
N GLU A 40 -24.12 -4.33 6.03
CA GLU A 40 -24.46 -2.99 5.54
C GLU A 40 -23.39 -1.98 5.97
N ALA A 41 -23.30 -0.89 5.22
CA ALA A 41 -22.58 0.30 5.63
C ALA A 41 -23.35 1.55 5.18
N LYS A 42 -23.44 2.55 6.05
CA LYS A 42 -24.25 3.76 5.82
C LYS A 42 -23.45 4.99 6.18
N PHE A 43 -23.43 5.95 5.27
CA PHE A 43 -22.88 7.27 5.51
C PHE A 43 -23.96 8.20 6.09
N GLN A 44 -23.56 9.05 7.03
CA GLN A 44 -24.37 10.12 7.59
C GLN A 44 -23.53 11.38 7.66
N LYS A 45 -23.99 12.44 6.99
CA LYS A 45 -23.47 13.80 7.20
C LYS A 45 -24.09 14.36 8.48
N ASN A 46 -23.27 14.80 9.41
CA ASN A 46 -23.70 15.34 10.68
C ASN A 46 -23.84 16.87 10.63
N GLU A 47 -24.59 17.45 11.56
CA GLU A 47 -24.80 18.90 11.65
C GLU A 47 -23.51 19.68 11.90
N ASP A 48 -22.54 19.08 12.60
CA ASP A 48 -21.20 19.66 12.84
C ASP A 48 -20.29 19.62 11.59
N GLY A 49 -20.82 19.19 10.44
CA GLY A 49 -20.10 19.06 9.18
C GLY A 49 -19.24 17.80 9.06
N SER A 50 -19.14 16.96 10.09
CA SER A 50 -18.41 15.69 10.01
C SER A 50 -19.17 14.63 9.21
N LEU A 51 -18.45 13.62 8.73
CA LEU A 51 -19.01 12.45 8.06
C LEU A 51 -18.83 11.21 8.95
N THR A 52 -19.93 10.51 9.25
CA THR A 52 -19.88 9.23 9.96
C THR A 52 -20.18 8.10 8.97
N LEU A 53 -19.33 7.08 8.94
CA LEU A 53 -19.68 5.76 8.39
C LEU A 53 -20.01 4.81 9.55
N THR A 54 -21.17 4.19 9.50
CA THR A 54 -21.54 3.07 10.38
C THR A 54 -21.61 1.78 9.58
N THR A 55 -21.09 0.68 10.12
CA THR A 55 -21.14 -0.64 9.46
C THR A 55 -21.16 -1.79 10.48
N ASN A 56 -21.82 -2.89 10.11
CA ASN A 56 -21.74 -4.17 10.83
C ASN A 56 -20.78 -5.17 10.15
N SER A 57 -20.05 -4.74 9.11
CA SER A 57 -19.07 -5.59 8.44
C SER A 57 -17.85 -5.84 9.35
N PRO A 58 -17.31 -7.07 9.41
CA PRO A 58 -16.10 -7.36 10.20
C PRO A 58 -14.90 -6.55 9.69
N VAL A 59 -14.84 -6.27 8.39
CA VAL A 59 -13.84 -5.43 7.76
C VAL A 59 -14.52 -4.51 6.74
N CYS A 60 -14.07 -3.26 6.63
CA CYS A 60 -14.60 -2.29 5.68
C CYS A 60 -13.52 -1.30 5.26
N TYR A 61 -13.42 -0.98 3.96
CA TYR A 61 -12.41 -0.07 3.41
C TYR A 61 -13.10 1.18 2.85
N LEU A 62 -12.68 2.37 3.28
CA LEU A 62 -12.96 3.63 2.60
C LEU A 62 -11.70 4.05 1.85
N THR A 63 -11.80 4.20 0.54
CA THR A 63 -10.65 4.52 -0.32
C THR A 63 -10.89 5.80 -1.09
N HIS A 64 -9.92 6.71 -1.06
CA HIS A 64 -9.85 7.89 -1.92
C HIS A 64 -8.59 7.82 -2.76
N ARG A 65 -8.67 8.14 -4.06
CA ARG A 65 -7.54 8.05 -4.98
C ARG A 65 -6.86 9.41 -5.14
N LEU A 66 -5.56 9.42 -4.88
CA LEU A 66 -4.63 10.51 -5.10
C LEU A 66 -3.87 10.27 -6.41
N GLN A 67 -3.65 11.32 -7.18
CA GLN A 67 -2.77 11.28 -8.35
C GLN A 67 -1.42 11.88 -8.02
N PHE A 68 -0.35 11.32 -8.59
CA PHE A 68 0.95 11.97 -8.50
C PHE A 68 0.95 13.24 -9.34
N ASN A 69 1.46 14.32 -8.76
CA ASN A 69 1.73 15.57 -9.46
C ASN A 69 3.15 16.02 -9.10
N LYS A 70 3.99 16.22 -10.10
CA LYS A 70 5.39 16.64 -9.91
C LYS A 70 5.51 18.06 -9.36
N GLU A 71 4.47 18.89 -9.48
CA GLU A 71 4.50 20.32 -9.12
C GLU A 71 3.85 20.59 -7.77
N LYS A 72 3.15 19.59 -7.20
CA LYS A 72 2.33 19.75 -6.00
C LYS A 72 2.62 18.67 -4.99
N MET A 73 2.84 19.07 -3.74
CA MET A 73 2.77 18.15 -2.62
C MET A 73 1.32 18.01 -2.16
N LEU A 74 0.98 16.90 -1.50
CA LEU A 74 -0.35 16.67 -0.94
C LEU A 74 -0.30 16.72 0.58
N ARG A 75 -1.12 17.60 1.16
CA ARG A 75 -1.33 17.69 2.60
C ARG A 75 -2.62 17.00 2.97
N ILE A 76 -2.53 15.94 3.77
CA ILE A 76 -3.68 15.20 4.30
C ILE A 76 -3.81 15.55 5.77
N GLU A 77 -4.93 16.17 6.15
CA GLU A 77 -5.13 16.62 7.53
C GLU A 77 -6.57 16.58 7.98
N GLY A 78 -6.78 16.37 9.28
CA GLY A 78 -8.08 16.35 9.92
C GLY A 78 -8.12 15.34 11.06
N THR A 79 -9.31 14.98 11.51
CA THR A 79 -9.49 14.11 12.67
C THR A 79 -10.27 12.86 12.30
N ILE A 80 -9.82 11.72 12.81
CA ILE A 80 -10.47 10.43 12.68
C ILE A 80 -10.79 9.89 14.07
N GLU A 81 -12.05 9.57 14.30
CA GLU A 81 -12.54 8.89 15.49
C GLU A 81 -13.23 7.59 15.08
N SER A 82 -13.07 6.53 15.87
CA SER A 82 -13.75 5.27 15.61
C SER A 82 -14.14 4.61 16.91
N SER A 83 -15.26 3.89 16.90
CA SER A 83 -15.69 3.05 18.02
C SER A 83 -14.91 1.74 18.12
N ASP A 84 -14.06 1.41 17.14
CA ASP A 84 -13.28 0.17 17.12
C ASP A 84 -11.95 0.35 16.36
N THR A 85 -11.13 -0.71 16.30
CA THR A 85 -9.80 -0.68 15.70
C THR A 85 -9.84 -0.34 14.21
N TYR A 86 -8.89 0.49 13.81
CA TYR A 86 -8.72 0.93 12.43
C TYR A 86 -7.26 1.27 12.12
N MET A 87 -6.97 1.42 10.83
CA MET A 87 -5.71 1.99 10.34
C MET A 87 -5.98 2.88 9.14
N ALA A 88 -5.13 3.89 8.93
CA ALA A 88 -5.09 4.67 7.70
C ALA A 88 -3.77 4.40 6.98
N LYS A 89 -3.83 4.07 5.69
CA LYS A 89 -2.67 3.72 4.87
C LYS A 89 -2.72 4.38 3.50
N LEU A 90 -1.56 4.58 2.89
CA LEU A 90 -1.40 4.92 1.47
C LEU A 90 -0.94 3.70 0.68
N TYR A 91 -1.75 3.25 -0.28
CA TYR A 91 -1.42 2.17 -1.21
C TYR A 91 -1.00 2.74 -2.56
N PHE A 92 0.25 2.58 -2.96
CA PHE A 92 0.78 3.16 -4.19
C PHE A 92 0.56 2.23 -5.37
N ASN A 93 0.19 2.77 -6.53
CA ASN A 93 -0.02 1.99 -7.74
C ASN A 93 0.79 2.56 -8.90
N ASP A 94 1.30 1.69 -9.75
CA ASP A 94 1.97 2.08 -11.00
C ASP A 94 0.97 2.62 -12.04
N SER A 95 1.46 3.04 -13.21
CA SER A 95 0.64 3.58 -14.30
C SER A 95 -0.35 2.57 -14.88
N SER A 96 -0.12 1.27 -14.71
CA SER A 96 -1.05 0.20 -15.10
C SER A 96 -2.09 -0.13 -14.00
N GLY A 97 -2.02 0.56 -12.87
CA GLY A 97 -2.90 0.34 -11.72
C GLY A 97 -2.52 -0.86 -10.85
N ARG A 98 -1.31 -1.41 -11.01
CA ARG A 98 -0.84 -2.51 -10.16
C ARG A 98 -0.29 -1.95 -8.84
N LEU A 99 -0.59 -2.63 -7.75
CA LEU A 99 -0.11 -2.26 -6.42
C LEU A 99 1.42 -2.39 -6.34
N ILE A 100 2.06 -1.33 -5.87
CA ILE A 100 3.45 -1.28 -5.48
C ILE A 100 3.51 -1.58 -3.97
N TYR A 101 4.11 -2.71 -3.62
CA TYR A 101 4.22 -3.15 -2.24
C TYR A 101 5.43 -2.52 -1.55
N THR A 102 5.35 -2.31 -0.23
CA THR A 102 6.49 -1.72 0.51
C THR A 102 7.64 -2.70 0.70
N ASP A 103 7.35 -4.00 0.60
CA ASP A 103 8.36 -5.06 0.68
C ASP A 103 9.32 -5.05 -0.52
N GLN A 104 9.03 -4.31 -1.60
CA GLN A 104 10.02 -4.06 -2.65
C GLN A 104 11.16 -3.13 -2.20
N PHE A 105 10.92 -2.34 -1.13
CA PHE A 105 11.77 -1.24 -0.66
C PHE A 105 12.29 -1.43 0.77
N HIS A 106 11.76 -2.40 1.53
CA HIS A 106 12.05 -2.56 2.96
C HIS A 106 12.85 -3.84 3.25
N ILE A 107 14.17 -3.73 3.18
CA ILE A 107 15.10 -4.84 3.45
C ILE A 107 15.08 -5.19 4.94
N VAL A 108 15.11 -6.49 5.28
CA VAL A 108 15.46 -6.94 6.63
C VAL A 108 16.98 -6.95 6.76
N PRO A 109 17.59 -6.12 7.61
CA PRO A 109 19.04 -6.02 7.72
C PRO A 109 19.69 -7.38 8.03
N GLU A 110 20.91 -7.57 7.54
CA GLU A 110 21.74 -8.75 7.83
C GLU A 110 21.15 -10.11 7.39
N THR A 111 20.21 -10.11 6.45
CA THR A 111 19.61 -11.34 5.90
C THR A 111 20.13 -11.72 4.52
N GLY A 112 21.13 -11.00 4.01
CA GLY A 112 21.76 -11.32 2.73
C GLY A 112 22.41 -12.70 2.75
N THR A 113 22.15 -13.50 1.71
CA THR A 113 22.64 -14.87 1.55
C THR A 113 22.65 -15.23 0.07
N GLU A 114 22.94 -16.48 -0.27
CA GLU A 114 22.88 -16.98 -1.64
C GLU A 114 22.12 -18.31 -1.69
N LEU A 115 21.53 -18.60 -2.86
CA LEU A 115 21.05 -19.95 -3.17
C LEU A 115 22.19 -20.96 -3.04
N ALA A 116 21.94 -22.03 -2.28
CA ALA A 116 22.87 -23.16 -2.19
C ALA A 116 22.76 -24.08 -3.42
N GLU A 117 21.56 -24.17 -4.01
CA GLU A 117 21.28 -24.95 -5.21
C GLU A 117 20.48 -24.12 -6.22
N ALA A 118 20.55 -24.49 -7.50
CA ALA A 118 19.76 -23.86 -8.54
C ALA A 118 18.26 -24.15 -8.34
N THR A 119 17.41 -23.24 -8.84
CA THR A 119 15.94 -23.34 -8.76
C THR A 119 15.32 -23.45 -10.14
N THR A 120 14.24 -24.23 -10.24
CA THR A 120 13.40 -24.42 -11.44
C THR A 120 12.11 -23.61 -11.39
N GLY A 121 11.78 -23.03 -10.23
CA GLY A 121 10.62 -22.17 -9.99
C GLY A 121 9.41 -22.90 -9.40
N ASN A 122 9.40 -24.24 -9.42
CA ASN A 122 8.28 -25.02 -8.89
C ASN A 122 8.49 -25.43 -7.43
N GLU A 123 9.67 -25.16 -6.85
CA GLU A 123 10.02 -25.59 -5.51
C GLU A 123 9.23 -24.84 -4.44
N THR A 124 8.76 -25.58 -3.44
CA THR A 124 8.28 -25.01 -2.16
C THR A 124 9.31 -25.13 -1.05
N LEU A 125 10.51 -25.62 -1.36
CA LEU A 125 11.63 -25.75 -0.44
C LEU A 125 12.87 -25.14 -1.10
N LEU A 126 13.31 -23.99 -0.61
CA LEU A 126 14.54 -23.35 -1.06
C LEU A 126 15.71 -23.78 -0.20
N LYS A 127 16.85 -24.00 -0.84
CA LYS A 127 18.12 -24.23 -0.15
C LYS A 127 18.97 -22.98 -0.27
N VAL A 128 19.37 -22.41 0.86
CA VAL A 128 20.20 -21.20 0.93
C VAL A 128 21.41 -21.45 1.81
N LYS A 129 22.52 -20.73 1.58
CA LYS A 129 23.77 -20.95 2.32
C LYS A 129 23.62 -20.62 3.82
N ASP A 130 22.96 -19.51 4.13
CA ASP A 130 22.70 -19.07 5.51
C ASP A 130 21.31 -18.43 5.63
N ALA A 131 20.50 -18.95 6.56
CA ALA A 131 19.21 -18.39 6.96
C ALA A 131 19.11 -18.20 8.49
N SER A 132 20.23 -18.17 9.20
CA SER A 132 20.27 -18.10 10.66
C SER A 132 19.55 -16.88 11.25
N LYS A 133 19.59 -15.75 10.54
CA LYS A 133 18.91 -14.49 10.92
C LYS A 133 17.52 -14.33 10.31
N TRP A 134 17.10 -15.27 9.46
CA TRP A 134 15.83 -15.18 8.76
C TRP A 134 14.65 -15.44 9.71
N LYS A 135 13.53 -14.76 9.46
CA LYS A 135 12.30 -14.90 10.24
C LYS A 135 11.18 -15.48 9.39
N LYS A 136 10.34 -16.31 10.03
CA LYS A 136 9.11 -16.81 9.42
C LYS A 136 8.18 -15.66 9.06
N GLY A 137 7.42 -15.84 7.98
CA GLY A 137 6.37 -14.94 7.55
C GLY A 137 6.81 -13.76 6.68
N GLN A 138 8.11 -13.58 6.46
CA GLN A 138 8.67 -12.52 5.60
C GLN A 138 8.68 -12.91 4.12
N SER A 139 8.90 -11.92 3.25
CA SER A 139 9.11 -12.08 1.80
C SER A 139 10.59 -12.32 1.50
N ILE A 140 10.89 -12.82 0.29
CA ILE A 140 12.26 -13.04 -0.19
C ILE A 140 12.43 -12.29 -1.52
N ALA A 141 13.55 -11.59 -1.68
CA ALA A 141 13.94 -10.94 -2.93
C ALA A 141 15.19 -11.60 -3.52
N VAL A 142 15.27 -11.59 -4.85
CA VAL A 142 16.52 -11.83 -5.59
C VAL A 142 17.23 -10.50 -5.80
N GLY A 143 18.51 -10.40 -5.43
CA GLY A 143 19.31 -9.22 -5.69
C GLY A 143 20.53 -9.08 -4.78
N LYS A 144 21.53 -8.33 -5.25
CA LYS A 144 22.70 -7.94 -4.45
C LYS A 144 22.32 -6.79 -3.50
N GLY A 145 22.99 -6.73 -2.35
CA GLY A 145 22.76 -5.69 -1.32
C GLY A 145 22.71 -4.27 -1.90
N GLY A 146 21.74 -3.45 -1.49
CA GLY A 146 21.67 -2.02 -1.83
C GLY A 146 20.73 -1.60 -2.97
N GLU A 147 20.55 -2.42 -4.01
CA GLU A 147 19.71 -2.03 -5.17
C GLU A 147 18.21 -2.18 -4.85
N LEU A 148 17.44 -1.10 -5.00
CA LEU A 148 15.99 -1.01 -4.81
C LEU A 148 15.37 -0.19 -5.96
N PRO A 149 14.09 -0.43 -6.32
CA PRO A 149 13.23 -1.52 -5.87
C PRO A 149 13.66 -2.90 -6.39
N ASN A 150 13.36 -3.96 -5.62
CA ASN A 150 13.54 -5.32 -6.11
C ASN A 150 12.45 -5.69 -7.12
N GLN A 151 12.82 -6.00 -8.36
CA GLN A 151 11.87 -6.36 -9.41
C GLN A 151 11.40 -7.82 -9.34
N HIS A 152 12.18 -8.71 -8.71
CA HIS A 152 11.84 -10.12 -8.55
C HIS A 152 11.69 -10.48 -7.07
N LEU A 153 10.43 -10.59 -6.65
CA LEU A 153 10.05 -10.91 -5.28
C LEU A 153 9.18 -12.16 -5.27
N TYR A 154 9.52 -13.07 -4.36
CA TYR A 154 8.57 -14.08 -3.94
C TYR A 154 7.61 -13.46 -2.94
N MET A 155 6.39 -13.21 -3.42
CA MET A 155 5.35 -12.49 -2.71
C MET A 155 4.24 -13.44 -2.28
N ALA A 156 4.45 -14.11 -1.15
CA ALA A 156 3.39 -14.84 -0.47
C ALA A 156 3.17 -14.25 0.91
N ARG A 157 1.92 -13.93 1.26
CA ARG A 157 1.58 -13.47 2.61
C ARG A 157 1.90 -14.59 3.61
N LYS A 158 2.75 -14.27 4.59
CA LYS A 158 3.41 -15.25 5.47
C LYS A 158 4.19 -16.29 4.66
N GLY A 159 5.04 -15.82 3.74
CA GLY A 159 5.58 -16.60 2.65
C GLY A 159 6.55 -17.70 3.08
N ILE A 160 7.39 -17.42 4.06
CA ILE A 160 8.26 -18.42 4.70
C ILE A 160 7.52 -19.07 5.86
N THR A 161 7.35 -20.39 5.80
CA THR A 161 6.61 -21.19 6.79
C THR A 161 7.52 -21.90 7.79
N ALA A 162 8.71 -22.32 7.35
CA ALA A 162 9.73 -22.93 8.20
C ALA A 162 11.14 -22.58 7.71
N ILE A 163 12.09 -22.62 8.64
CA ILE A 163 13.52 -22.42 8.41
C ILE A 163 14.21 -23.49 9.24
N THR A 164 14.98 -24.35 8.59
CA THR A 164 15.60 -25.52 9.23
C THR A 164 17.08 -25.59 8.84
N PRO A 165 18.00 -25.57 9.81
CA PRO A 165 19.41 -25.77 9.52
C PRO A 165 19.65 -27.21 9.06
N LYS A 166 20.50 -27.37 8.06
CA LYS A 166 21.04 -28.64 7.58
C LYS A 166 22.56 -28.57 7.57
N GLU A 167 23.20 -29.71 7.36
CA GLU A 167 24.65 -29.73 7.18
C GLU A 167 25.01 -29.01 5.87
N GLY A 168 25.71 -27.86 6.00
CA GLY A 168 26.21 -27.07 4.86
C GLY A 168 25.21 -26.11 4.21
N TYR A 169 23.94 -26.09 4.60
CA TYR A 169 22.93 -25.15 4.09
C TYR A 169 21.73 -25.03 5.03
N TRP A 170 20.78 -24.15 4.69
CA TRP A 170 19.50 -24.00 5.34
C TRP A 170 18.36 -24.32 4.37
N GLU A 171 17.38 -25.08 4.85
CA GLU A 171 16.12 -25.29 4.14
C GLU A 171 15.10 -24.23 4.56
N VAL A 172 14.53 -23.54 3.59
CA VAL A 172 13.50 -22.53 3.77
C VAL A 172 12.23 -23.02 3.09
N SER A 173 11.23 -23.39 3.89
CA SER A 173 9.93 -23.82 3.39
C SER A 173 9.07 -22.63 3.02
N LEU A 174 8.49 -22.69 1.84
CA LEU A 174 7.66 -21.67 1.23
C LEU A 174 6.20 -22.11 1.19
N LYS A 175 5.30 -21.14 1.39
CA LYS A 175 3.86 -21.34 1.30
C LYS A 175 3.37 -21.63 -0.12
N GLN A 176 4.03 -21.07 -1.13
CA GLN A 176 3.74 -21.22 -2.55
C GLN A 176 5.05 -21.55 -3.29
N PRO A 177 4.98 -22.13 -4.50
CA PRO A 177 6.16 -22.32 -5.33
C PRO A 177 6.95 -21.01 -5.51
N TRP A 178 8.27 -21.11 -5.51
CA TRP A 178 9.20 -19.98 -5.61
C TRP A 178 8.96 -19.09 -6.84
N GLY A 179 8.56 -19.69 -7.96
CA GLY A 179 8.18 -19.02 -9.21
C GLY A 179 9.33 -18.54 -10.08
N GLY A 180 10.58 -18.52 -9.58
CA GLY A 180 11.75 -18.04 -10.32
C GLY A 180 12.79 -19.12 -10.64
N LYS A 181 13.47 -18.99 -11.77
CA LYS A 181 14.57 -19.87 -12.18
C LYS A 181 15.90 -19.15 -12.01
N TYR A 182 16.71 -19.60 -11.06
CA TYR A 182 18.00 -18.95 -10.78
C TYR A 182 19.09 -19.99 -10.49
N PRO A 183 20.35 -19.74 -10.91
CA PRO A 183 21.47 -20.64 -10.62
C PRO A 183 21.85 -20.62 -9.13
N ALA A 184 22.58 -21.65 -8.70
CA ALA A 184 23.25 -21.64 -7.39
C ALA A 184 24.20 -20.42 -7.28
N GLY A 185 24.36 -19.89 -6.07
CA GLY A 185 25.12 -18.65 -5.82
C GLY A 185 24.34 -17.37 -6.09
N THR A 186 23.10 -17.43 -6.55
CA THR A 186 22.26 -16.23 -6.72
C THR A 186 22.00 -15.57 -5.38
N ALA A 187 22.29 -14.27 -5.28
CA ALA A 187 22.08 -13.48 -4.06
C ALA A 187 20.60 -13.33 -3.72
N LEU A 188 20.28 -13.58 -2.45
CA LEU A 188 18.95 -13.47 -1.85
C LEU A 188 19.00 -12.64 -0.57
N ARG A 189 17.85 -12.11 -0.16
CA ARG A 189 17.65 -11.42 1.11
C ARG A 189 16.19 -11.49 1.55
N GLN A 190 15.94 -11.32 2.85
CA GLN A 190 14.56 -11.14 3.32
C GLN A 190 14.12 -9.68 3.15
N MET A 191 12.84 -9.53 2.82
CA MET A 191 12.15 -8.25 2.80
C MET A 191 11.02 -8.26 3.82
N PHE A 192 10.79 -7.12 4.48
CA PHE A 192 9.67 -6.97 5.40
C PHE A 192 8.36 -7.00 4.61
N PHE A 193 7.54 -8.02 4.83
CA PHE A 193 6.21 -8.08 4.23
C PHE A 193 5.33 -6.98 4.84
N ASN A 194 5.03 -5.94 4.06
CA ASN A 194 4.02 -4.94 4.42
C ASN A 194 3.42 -4.29 3.16
N ASP A 195 2.17 -3.90 3.29
CA ASP A 195 1.38 -3.23 2.26
C ASP A 195 1.13 -1.76 2.63
N GLY A 196 1.39 -0.88 1.66
CA GLY A 196 1.24 0.57 1.79
C GLY A 196 2.07 1.25 2.90
N LYS A 197 2.04 2.58 2.91
CA LYS A 197 2.64 3.41 3.98
C LYS A 197 1.59 3.65 5.07
N LEU A 198 1.92 3.34 6.31
CA LEU A 198 1.04 3.50 7.46
C LEU A 198 1.05 4.96 7.94
N LEU A 199 -0.12 5.58 8.01
CA LEU A 199 -0.29 6.95 8.50
C LEU A 199 -0.77 6.96 9.96
N ILE A 200 -1.81 6.17 10.23
CA ILE A 200 -2.39 6.01 11.57
C ILE A 200 -2.56 4.54 11.83
N ASN A 201 -2.30 4.15 13.08
CA ASN A 201 -2.44 2.77 13.50
C ASN A 201 -3.10 2.64 14.88
N GLN A 202 -4.34 2.19 14.93
CA GLN A 202 -5.12 1.98 16.16
C GLN A 202 -5.59 0.53 16.26
N TYR A 203 -4.70 -0.36 16.73
CA TYR A 203 -4.99 -1.80 16.90
C TYR A 203 -5.40 -2.22 18.32
N ARG A 204 -5.59 -1.28 19.24
CA ARG A 204 -5.92 -1.58 20.64
C ARG A 204 -7.09 -0.72 21.12
N LEU A 205 -7.93 -1.32 21.97
CA LEU A 205 -9.00 -0.62 22.68
C LEU A 205 -8.50 -0.10 24.03
N PRO A 206 -9.03 1.04 24.54
CA PRO A 206 -9.97 1.92 23.86
C PRO A 206 -9.30 2.68 22.70
N VAL A 207 -10.01 2.83 21.59
CA VAL A 207 -9.53 3.65 20.47
C VAL A 207 -9.54 5.10 20.88
N LYS A 208 -8.47 5.83 20.57
CA LYS A 208 -8.40 7.27 20.77
C LYS A 208 -8.71 7.98 19.46
N THR A 209 -9.36 9.13 19.56
CA THR A 209 -9.42 10.11 18.47
C THR A 209 -7.99 10.42 18.01
N GLN A 210 -7.75 10.45 16.70
CA GLN A 210 -6.44 10.72 16.11
C GLN A 210 -6.52 11.90 15.18
N THR A 211 -5.58 12.83 15.32
CA THR A 211 -5.34 13.89 14.35
C THR A 211 -4.39 13.37 13.28
N LEU A 212 -4.83 13.36 12.03
CA LEU A 212 -3.97 13.15 10.87
C LEU A 212 -3.35 14.48 10.45
N SER A 213 -2.04 14.45 10.23
CA SER A 213 -1.25 15.58 9.79
C SER A 213 -0.08 15.00 8.98
N TYR A 214 -0.29 14.81 7.69
CA TYR A 214 0.68 14.14 6.84
C TYR A 214 0.87 14.89 5.53
N THR A 215 2.14 15.07 5.14
CA THR A 215 2.50 15.70 3.87
C THR A 215 3.19 14.66 3.00
N LEU A 216 2.59 14.36 1.85
CA LEU A 216 3.19 13.56 0.80
C LEU A 216 3.90 14.50 -0.18
N GLN A 217 5.23 14.47 -0.17
CA GLN A 217 6.08 15.29 -1.04
C GLN A 217 5.90 14.90 -2.51
N ASN A 218 6.26 15.78 -3.42
CA ASN A 218 6.26 15.58 -4.87
C ASN A 218 7.54 14.87 -5.37
N GLU A 219 8.21 14.13 -4.50
CA GLU A 219 9.45 13.42 -4.79
C GLU A 219 9.24 11.91 -4.77
N PHE A 220 10.04 11.21 -5.58
CA PHE A 220 10.16 9.77 -5.51
C PHE A 220 11.26 9.34 -4.54
N THR A 221 11.12 8.10 -4.05
CA THR A 221 12.14 7.42 -3.27
C THR A 221 12.30 5.99 -3.75
N ASP A 222 13.55 5.54 -3.78
CA ASP A 222 13.95 4.14 -3.92
C ASP A 222 14.04 3.43 -2.55
N LYS A 223 13.68 4.11 -1.46
CA LYS A 223 13.66 3.59 -0.09
C LYS A 223 12.26 3.65 0.49
N ASN A 224 12.08 3.08 1.68
CA ASN A 224 10.82 3.19 2.42
C ASN A 224 10.73 4.50 3.22
N GLU A 225 10.90 5.65 2.57
CA GLU A 225 10.78 6.96 3.24
C GLU A 225 9.31 7.32 3.47
N PRO A 226 8.91 7.73 4.69
CA PRO A 226 7.51 7.77 5.07
C PRO A 226 6.68 8.79 4.30
N ASN A 227 7.27 9.86 3.75
CA ASN A 227 6.60 11.05 3.21
C ASN A 227 6.81 11.27 1.69
N LYS A 228 7.38 10.30 0.97
CA LYS A 228 7.64 10.38 -0.48
C LYS A 228 6.85 9.34 -1.27
N TRP A 229 6.78 9.48 -2.59
CA TRP A 229 6.19 8.46 -3.46
C TRP A 229 7.18 7.32 -3.71
N PHE A 230 6.70 6.09 -3.86
CA PHE A 230 7.58 5.03 -4.34
C PHE A 230 7.96 5.26 -5.80
N GLN A 231 9.20 4.95 -6.16
CA GLN A 231 9.66 4.99 -7.55
C GLN A 231 8.68 4.21 -8.46
N GLY A 232 8.24 4.86 -9.54
CA GLY A 232 7.29 4.28 -10.51
C GLY A 232 5.80 4.39 -10.11
N ALA A 233 5.48 4.95 -8.94
CA ALA A 233 4.10 5.21 -8.57
C ALA A 233 3.49 6.32 -9.44
N ALA A 234 2.31 6.06 -9.99
CA ALA A 234 1.52 7.06 -10.71
C ALA A 234 0.33 7.57 -9.86
N SER A 235 -0.13 6.77 -8.90
CA SER A 235 -1.24 7.13 -8.01
C SER A 235 -1.10 6.47 -6.64
N ALA A 236 -1.81 6.99 -5.65
CA ALA A 236 -1.90 6.41 -4.32
C ALA A 236 -3.36 6.32 -3.88
N GLY A 237 -3.72 5.32 -3.09
CA GLY A 237 -5.03 5.20 -2.46
C GLY A 237 -4.91 5.49 -0.97
N LEU A 238 -5.43 6.63 -0.51
CA LEU A 238 -5.69 6.86 0.90
C LEU A 238 -6.82 5.92 1.32
N THR A 239 -6.49 4.94 2.15
CA THR A 239 -7.42 3.92 2.57
C THR A 239 -7.53 3.90 4.09
N ILE A 240 -8.73 4.12 4.60
CA ILE A 240 -9.06 3.87 6.00
C ILE A 240 -9.70 2.48 6.09
N ILE A 241 -9.09 1.61 6.89
CA ILE A 241 -9.47 0.20 7.02
C ILE A 241 -9.99 0.00 8.44
N MET A 242 -11.29 -0.24 8.56
CA MET A 242 -11.92 -0.63 9.82
C MET A 242 -11.78 -2.15 9.98
N THR A 243 -11.20 -2.61 11.09
CA THR A 243 -10.86 -4.04 11.33
C THR A 243 -11.33 -4.58 12.67
N GLY A 244 -12.14 -3.79 13.36
CA GLY A 244 -12.71 -4.12 14.65
C GLY A 244 -13.43 -5.46 14.78
N LYS A 245 -13.76 -5.86 16.00
CA LYS A 245 -14.58 -7.07 16.26
C LYS A 245 -15.99 -6.76 16.74
N SER A 246 -16.30 -5.51 17.04
CA SER A 246 -17.65 -5.09 17.43
C SER A 246 -18.66 -5.45 16.35
N SER A 247 -19.86 -5.86 16.77
CA SER A 247 -20.97 -6.20 15.86
C SER A 247 -21.43 -5.00 15.04
N GLU A 248 -21.27 -3.80 15.58
CA GLU A 248 -21.46 -2.53 14.90
C GLU A 248 -20.27 -1.61 15.20
N LYS A 249 -19.86 -0.85 14.19
CA LYS A 249 -18.71 0.04 14.26
C LYS A 249 -19.03 1.36 13.58
N SER A 250 -18.44 2.43 14.09
CA SER A 250 -18.50 3.74 13.47
C SER A 250 -17.11 4.30 13.21
N LEU A 251 -17.00 5.14 12.18
CA LEU A 251 -15.84 5.95 11.83
C LEU A 251 -16.34 7.36 11.55
N LYS A 252 -15.98 8.32 12.41
CA LYS A 252 -16.30 9.74 12.27
C LYS A 252 -15.08 10.48 11.71
N LEU A 253 -15.28 11.21 10.62
CA LEU A 253 -14.29 12.04 9.94
C LEU A 253 -14.65 13.51 10.14
N THR A 254 -13.80 14.26 10.80
CA THR A 254 -14.03 15.68 11.09
C THR A 254 -12.95 16.52 10.46
N ASN A 255 -13.33 17.50 9.63
CA ASN A 255 -12.42 18.38 8.91
C ASN A 255 -11.29 17.64 8.17
N LEU A 256 -11.56 16.42 7.70
CA LEU A 256 -10.58 15.64 6.95
C LEU A 256 -10.52 16.14 5.51
N LYS A 257 -9.35 16.59 5.07
CA LYS A 257 -9.15 17.20 3.75
C LYS A 257 -7.82 16.78 3.14
N ILE A 258 -7.76 16.86 1.82
CA ILE A 258 -6.51 16.83 1.05
C ILE A 258 -6.34 18.19 0.39
N LYS A 259 -5.18 18.81 0.61
CA LYS A 259 -4.82 20.09 -0.02
C LYS A 259 -3.63 19.89 -0.92
N GLU A 260 -3.67 20.46 -2.11
CA GLU A 260 -2.47 20.65 -2.91
C GLU A 260 -1.70 21.85 -2.36
N ILE A 261 -0.44 21.65 -2.00
CA ILE A 261 0.46 22.73 -1.57
C ILE A 261 1.64 22.81 -2.54
N GLU A 262 2.17 24.01 -2.74
CA GLU A 262 3.31 24.21 -3.65
C GLU A 262 4.53 23.44 -3.14
N GLY A 263 5.20 22.74 -4.07
CA GLY A 263 6.52 22.16 -3.81
C GLY A 263 7.54 23.29 -3.64
N ASN A 264 8.36 23.22 -2.58
CA ASN A 264 9.55 24.07 -2.52
C ASN A 264 10.50 23.56 -3.61
N TRP A 265 10.78 24.40 -4.61
CA TRP A 265 11.81 24.16 -5.62
C TRP A 265 13.15 24.69 -5.14
#